data_AF-A0AAW3YNV0-F1
#
_entry.id   AF-A0AAW3YNV0-F1
#
_cell.length_a   1.000
_cell.length_b   1.000
_cell.length_c   1.000
_cell.angle_alpha   90.00
_cell.angle_beta   90.00
_cell.angle_gamma   90.00
#
_symmetry.space_group_name_H-M   'P 1'
#
loop_
_entity.id
_entity.type
_entity.pdbx_description
1 polymer ?
#
loop_
_entity_poly.entity_id
_entity_poly.type
_entity_poly.pdbx_seq_one_letter_code
_entity_poly.pdbx_strand_id
1 'polypeptide(L)' 'SKRGDKKLRQLLVLCARSFMQSLAYRSGRLAEWVKRQRERKHTNVVVCALANKLARIAWAVTTRHTVFEV' A
#
# COMPACT_ATOMS: atom_id res chain seq x y z
N SER A 1 -4.45 2.56 -23.74
CA SER A 1 -3.22 1.88 -23.28
C SER A 1 -3.56 0.99 -22.08
N LYS A 2 -3.55 -0.35 -22.22
CA LYS A 2 -4.03 -1.34 -21.21
C LYS A 2 -2.99 -1.68 -20.12
N ARG A 3 -1.97 -0.84 -19.94
CA ARG A 3 -0.92 -1.02 -18.93
C ARG A 3 -1.09 0.11 -17.94
N GLY A 4 -1.69 -0.17 -16.79
CA GLY A 4 -1.99 0.82 -15.74
C GLY A 4 -0.81 1.75 -15.47
N ASP A 5 -1.13 3.00 -15.16
CA ASP A 5 -0.19 4.11 -15.08
C ASP A 5 1.08 3.78 -14.29
N LYS A 6 2.24 3.86 -14.96
CA LYS A 6 3.56 3.73 -14.31
C LYS A 6 3.69 4.72 -13.15
N LYS A 7 3.11 5.91 -13.30
CA LYS A 7 3.08 6.97 -12.27
C LYS A 7 2.34 6.51 -11.02
N LEU A 8 1.17 5.90 -11.17
CA LEU A 8 0.38 5.38 -10.06
C LEU A 8 1.13 4.28 -9.31
N ARG A 9 1.76 3.35 -10.04
CA ARG A 9 2.58 2.31 -9.42
C ARG A 9 3.75 2.91 -8.63
N GLN A 10 4.40 3.93 -9.16
CA GLN A 10 5.52 4.60 -8.51
C GLN A 10 5.07 5.34 -7.24
N LEU A 11 3.93 6.04 -7.28
CA LEU A 11 3.33 6.68 -6.11
C LEU A 11 2.97 5.67 -5.02
N LEU A 12 2.34 4.55 -5.39
CA LEU A 12 1.98 3.49 -4.45
C LEU A 12 3.21 2.88 -3.76
N VAL A 13 4.31 2.69 -4.49
CA VAL A 13 5.57 2.19 -3.92
C VAL A 13 6.20 3.23 -2.99
N LEU A 14 6.15 4.52 -3.33
CA LEU A 14 6.65 5.60 -2.47
C LEU A 14 5.84 5.68 -1.16
N CYS A 15 4.51 5.63 -1.25
CA CYS A 15 3.63 5.57 -0.09
C CYS A 15 3.91 4.34 0.76
N ALA A 16 4.10 3.17 0.15
CA ALA A 16 4.44 1.95 0.88
C ALA A 16 5.81 2.06 1.60
N ARG A 17 6.81 2.73 1.01
CA ARG A 17 8.08 3.00 1.70
C ARG A 17 7.94 3.96 2.88
N SER A 18 7.19 5.05 2.70
CA SER A 18 6.88 5.99 3.79
C SER A 18 6.12 5.30 4.93
N PHE A 19 5.18 4.42 4.58
CA PHE A 19 4.47 3.59 5.56
C PHE A 19 5.40 2.63 6.28
N MET A 20 6.37 2.01 5.60
CA MET A 20 7.37 1.17 6.26
C MET A 20 8.29 1.95 7.21
N GLN A 21 8.68 3.19 6.87
CA GLN A 21 9.45 4.03 7.79
C GLN A 21 8.62 4.40 9.03
N SER A 22 7.34 4.73 8.84
CA SER A 22 6.42 5.03 9.94
C SER A 22 5.85 3.78 10.63
N LEU A 23 6.21 2.56 10.19
CA LEU A 23 5.78 1.29 10.77
C LEU A 23 6.30 1.09 12.18
N ALA A 24 7.46 1.66 12.50
CA ALA A 24 8.02 1.64 13.84
C ALA A 24 7.13 2.44 14.83
N TYR A 25 6.46 3.48 14.34
CA TYR A 25 5.64 4.40 15.13
C TYR A 25 4.13 4.13 15.03
N ARG A 26 3.69 3.34 14.05
CA ARG A 26 2.27 2.94 13.88
C ARG A 26 2.03 1.55 14.44
N SER A 27 1.17 1.46 15.44
CA SER A 27 0.60 0.22 15.95
C SER A 27 -0.81 -0.01 15.39
N GLY A 28 -1.04 -1.17 14.78
CA GLY A 28 -2.34 -1.57 14.25
C GLY A 28 -2.27 -2.87 13.47
N ARG A 29 -3.44 -3.46 13.15
CA ARG A 29 -3.54 -4.78 12.49
C ARG A 29 -2.79 -4.85 11.15
N LEU A 30 -2.70 -3.72 10.43
CA LEU A 30 -1.89 -3.60 9.21
C LEU A 30 -0.39 -3.60 9.51
N ALA A 31 0.04 -2.85 10.53
CA ALA A 31 1.46 -2.75 10.87
C ALA A 31 2.00 -4.09 11.39
N GLU A 32 1.21 -4.80 12.17
CA GLU A 32 1.54 -6.13 12.67
C GLU A 32 1.58 -7.19 11.56
N TRP A 33 0.68 -7.09 10.57
CA TRP A 33 0.76 -7.93 9.37
C TRP A 33 2.06 -7.67 8.61
N VAL A 34 2.45 -6.41 8.40
CA VAL A 34 3.71 -6.04 7.73
C VAL A 34 4.93 -6.54 8.52
N LYS A 35 4.93 -6.44 9.86
CA LYS A 35 6.00 -6.99 10.72
C LYS A 35 6.13 -8.50 10.55
N ARG A 36 5.01 -9.25 10.60
CA ARG A 36 4.99 -10.70 10.34
C ARG A 36 5.44 -11.07 8.92
N GLN A 37 5.12 -10.25 7.92
CA GLN A 37 5.62 -10.48 6.55
C GLN A 37 7.12 -10.18 6.43
N ARG A 38 7.64 -9.18 7.15
CA ARG A 38 9.06 -8.82 7.15
C ARG A 38 9.94 -9.91 7.77
N GLU A 39 9.42 -10.63 8.76
CA GLU A 39 10.11 -11.81 9.33
C GLU A 39 10.25 -12.96 8.33
N ARG A 40 9.32 -13.07 7.38
CA ARG A 40 9.27 -14.19 6.42
C ARG A 40 9.80 -13.84 5.03
N LYS A 41 9.86 -12.57 4.67
CA LYS A 41 10.15 -12.10 3.31
C LYS A 41 11.00 -10.83 3.32
N HIS A 42 11.80 -10.69 2.26
CA HIS A 42 12.62 -9.50 2.05
C HIS A 42 11.78 -8.22 1.99
N THR A 43 12.31 -7.13 2.56
CA THR A 43 11.66 -5.82 2.68
C THR A 43 11.01 -5.34 1.38
N ASN A 44 11.68 -5.49 0.23
CA ASN A 44 11.15 -5.08 -1.07
C ASN A 44 9.87 -5.83 -1.48
N VAL A 45 9.74 -7.11 -1.11
CA VAL A 45 8.53 -7.89 -1.39
C VAL A 45 7.39 -7.40 -0.52
N VAL A 46 7.68 -7.05 0.73
CA VAL A 46 6.69 -6.50 1.67
C VAL A 46 6.19 -5.12 1.20
N VAL A 47 7.07 -4.26 0.68
CA VAL A 47 6.68 -2.98 0.05
C VAL A 47 5.71 -3.21 -1.10
N CYS A 48 6.04 -4.13 -2.01
CA CYS A 48 5.18 -4.43 -3.16
C CYS A 48 3.83 -5.00 -2.72
N ALA A 49 3.81 -5.88 -1.72
CA ALA A 49 2.57 -6.45 -1.18
C ALA A 49 1.70 -5.37 -0.51
N LEU A 50 2.31 -4.46 0.25
CA LEU A 50 1.63 -3.33 0.86
C LEU A 50 1.08 -2.37 -0.21
N ALA A 51 1.88 -2.03 -1.22
CA ALA A 51 1.46 -1.21 -2.35
C ALA A 51 0.27 -1.84 -3.08
N ASN A 52 0.27 -3.16 -3.31
CA ASN A 52 -0.84 -3.86 -3.94
C ASN A 52 -2.09 -3.86 -3.05
N LYS A 53 -1.93 -3.99 -1.72
CA LYS A 53 -3.05 -3.88 -0.78
C LYS A 53 -3.67 -2.48 -0.79
N LEU A 54 -2.84 -1.43 -0.78
CA LEU A 54 -3.29 -0.04 -0.90
C LEU A 54 -3.93 0.22 -2.27
N ALA A 55 -3.38 -0.34 -3.34
CA ALA A 55 -3.94 -0.25 -4.68
C ALA A 55 -5.35 -0.86 -4.75
N ARG A 56 -5.58 -2.01 -4.11
CA ARG A 56 -6.91 -2.61 -4.03
C ARG A 56 -7.89 -1.77 -3.20
N ILE A 57 -7.43 -1.15 -2.11
CA ILE A 57 -8.27 -0.25 -1.31
C ILE A 57 -8.63 0.98 -2.15
N ALA A 58 -7.64 1.63 -2.75
CA ALA A 58 -7.84 2.78 -3.63
C ALA A 58 -8.75 2.41 -4.81
N TRP A 59 -8.53 1.26 -5.45
CA TRP A 59 -9.38 0.79 -6.53
C TRP A 59 -10.80 0.53 -6.05
N ALA A 60 -11.01 -0.13 -4.91
CA ALA A 60 -12.33 -0.34 -4.34
C ALA A 60 -13.02 0.99 -3.98
N VAL A 61 -12.27 1.99 -3.52
CA VAL A 61 -12.79 3.35 -3.26
C VAL A 61 -13.17 4.05 -4.57
N THR A 62 -12.28 4.06 -5.56
CA THR A 62 -12.52 4.69 -6.87
C THR A 62 -13.66 4.01 -7.63
N THR A 63 -13.71 2.68 -7.67
CA THR A 63 -14.78 1.92 -8.34
C THR A 63 -16.11 2.00 -7.62
N ARG A 64 -16.11 2.28 -6.31
CA ARG A 64 -17.36 2.52 -5.56
C ARG A 64 -17.92 3.93 -5.75
N HIS A 65 -17.27 4.82 -6.51
CA HIS A 65 -17.81 6.12 -6.96
C HIS A 65 -18.59 6.90 -5.89
N THR A 66 -18.20 6.80 -4.61
CA THR A 66 -18.68 7.73 -3.61
C THR A 66 -17.78 8.94 -3.74
N VAL A 67 -18.32 9.96 -4.39
CA VAL A 67 -17.80 11.32 -4.29
C VAL A 67 -17.60 11.57 -2.80
N PHE A 68 -16.35 11.75 -2.38
CA PHE A 68 -16.07 12.28 -1.05
C PHE A 68 -16.61 13.71 -1.06
N GLU A 69 -17.87 13.87 -0.67
CA GLU A 69 -18.39 15.18 -0.27
C GLU A 69 -17.71 15.54 1.05
N VAL A 70 -17.01 16.67 1.00
CA VAL A 70 -16.38 17.37 2.13
C VAL A 70 -17.47 18.05 2.96
#